data_AF-A0A7C2PRG1-F1
#
_entry.id   AF-A0A7C2PRG1-F1
#
_cell.length_a   1.000
_cell.length_b   1.000
_cell.length_c   1.000
_cell.angle_alpha   90.00
_cell.angle_beta   90.00
_cell.angle_gamma   90.00
#
_symmetry.space_group_name_H-M   'P 1'
#
loop_
_entity.id
_entity.type
_entity.pdbx_description
1 polymer ?
#
loop_
_entity_poly.entity_id
_entity_poly.type
_entity_poly.pdbx_seq_one_letter_code
_entity_poly.pdbx_strand_id
1 'polypeptide(L)'
;MPTSKLTDEQLRERERQALEYVSRQLGDRAPKHVRLEGEFDEQPLEGEGRTLLFSFELPAAASIAARCTPQTRHYVAVGETEPNYFPAYELMVDDAYSFHIGTRFMLVMGVQLVDPTLAPPGLRETMRRFVQHYARGATIRHEELAALFRSAEAYFAVYRLTLNDDDVYCMVGDCPPGFRRLAHYPPQVALRLHLGHAIRNDARAEHGG
;
A
#
# COMPACT_ATOMS: atom_id res chain seq x y z
N MET A 1 -5.78 3.06 -26.84
CA MET A 1 -7.23 2.80 -27.00
C MET A 1 -8.00 3.85 -26.20
N PRO A 2 -9.17 4.34 -26.66
CA PRO A 2 -9.91 5.34 -25.91
C PRO A 2 -10.43 4.71 -24.61
N THR A 3 -10.00 5.23 -23.46
CA THR A 3 -10.55 4.92 -22.15
C THR A 3 -12.02 5.35 -22.14
N SER A 4 -12.93 4.38 -22.31
CA SER A 4 -14.36 4.64 -22.25
C SER A 4 -14.68 5.17 -20.86
N LYS A 5 -15.04 6.45 -20.73
CA LYS A 5 -15.46 7.02 -19.44
C LYS A 5 -16.62 6.19 -18.89
N LEU A 6 -16.61 5.93 -17.58
CA LEU A 6 -17.76 5.29 -16.94
C LEU A 6 -19.02 6.11 -17.21
N THR A 7 -20.14 5.42 -17.40
CA THR A 7 -21.44 6.10 -17.42
C THR A 7 -21.81 6.53 -16.00
N ASP A 8 -22.63 7.56 -15.86
CA ASP A 8 -23.13 8.00 -14.54
C ASP A 8 -23.84 6.87 -13.79
N GLU A 9 -24.46 5.94 -14.51
CA GLU A 9 -25.08 4.75 -13.93
C GLU A 9 -24.04 3.79 -13.33
N GLN A 10 -22.95 3.52 -14.05
CA GLN A 10 -21.86 2.69 -13.53
C GLN A 10 -21.19 3.34 -12.32
N LEU A 11 -20.99 4.66 -12.34
CA LEU A 11 -20.43 5.38 -11.20
C LEU A 11 -21.32 5.26 -9.96
N ARG A 12 -22.64 5.46 -10.11
CA ARG A 12 -23.61 5.31 -9.01
C ARG A 12 -23.64 3.88 -8.45
N GLU A 13 -23.54 2.88 -9.33
CA GLU A 13 -23.50 1.49 -8.90
C GLU A 13 -22.23 1.18 -8.08
N ARG A 14 -21.07 1.71 -8.48
CA ARG A 14 -19.83 1.57 -7.71
C ARG A 14 -19.87 2.32 -6.38
N GLU A 15 -20.48 3.50 -6.35
CA GLU A 15 -20.72 4.24 -5.11
C GLU A 15 -21.60 3.43 -4.14
N ARG A 16 -22.69 2.82 -4.65
CA ARG A 16 -23.57 1.94 -3.86
C ARG A 16 -22.79 0.75 -3.29
N GLN A 17 -21.97 0.09 -4.11
CA GLN A 17 -21.12 -1.02 -3.67
C GLN A 17 -20.14 -0.60 -2.58
N ALA A 18 -19.53 0.59 -2.70
CA ALA A 18 -18.65 1.15 -1.67
C ALA A 18 -19.38 1.31 -0.33
N LEU A 19 -20.56 1.95 -0.36
CA LEU A 19 -21.37 2.18 0.83
C LEU A 19 -21.88 0.88 1.45
N GLU A 20 -22.35 -0.07 0.64
CA GLU A 20 -22.80 -1.39 1.12
C GLU A 20 -21.67 -2.18 1.78
N TYR A 21 -20.48 -2.16 1.18
CA TYR A 21 -19.30 -2.80 1.75
C TYR A 21 -18.91 -2.15 3.09
N VAL A 22 -18.72 -0.83 3.12
CA VAL A 22 -18.32 -0.12 4.35
C VAL A 22 -19.39 -0.27 5.45
N SER A 23 -20.68 -0.28 5.08
CA SER A 23 -21.79 -0.53 6.01
C SER A 23 -21.71 -1.90 6.67
N ARG A 24 -21.39 -2.96 5.91
CA ARG A 24 -21.17 -4.30 6.48
C ARG A 24 -19.97 -4.35 7.42
N GLN A 25 -18.90 -3.62 7.13
CA GLN A 25 -17.68 -3.63 7.95
C GLN A 25 -17.81 -2.79 9.23
N LEU A 26 -18.53 -1.68 9.19
CA LEU A 26 -18.54 -0.68 10.26
C LEU A 26 -19.86 -0.60 11.05
N GLY A 27 -20.93 -1.22 10.54
CA GLY A 27 -22.27 -1.14 11.14
C GLY A 27 -22.73 0.32 11.30
N ASP A 28 -23.18 0.68 12.50
CA ASP A 28 -23.70 2.01 12.81
C ASP A 28 -22.69 3.16 12.62
N ARG A 29 -21.41 2.85 12.52
CA ARG A 29 -20.34 3.84 12.28
C ARG A 29 -20.13 4.16 10.80
N ALA A 30 -20.81 3.45 9.90
CA ALA A 30 -20.61 3.62 8.47
C ALA A 30 -21.00 5.03 8.00
N PRO A 31 -20.28 5.59 7.02
CA PRO A 31 -20.64 6.86 6.42
C PRO A 31 -21.91 6.73 5.60
N LYS A 32 -22.67 7.82 5.48
CA LYS A 32 -23.84 7.89 4.59
C LYS A 32 -23.47 8.23 3.14
N HIS A 33 -22.30 8.81 2.95
CA HIS A 33 -21.80 9.29 1.67
C HIS A 33 -20.32 8.98 1.53
N VAL A 34 -19.89 8.75 0.30
CA VAL A 34 -18.48 8.67 -0.06
C VAL A 34 -18.20 9.71 -1.14
N ARG A 35 -16.94 10.13 -1.28
CA ARG A 35 -16.51 11.09 -2.30
C ARG A 35 -15.57 10.39 -3.27
N LEU A 36 -15.82 10.49 -4.58
CA LEU A 36 -14.90 9.97 -5.59
C LEU A 36 -13.59 10.77 -5.55
N GLU A 37 -12.47 10.05 -5.58
CA GLU A 37 -11.12 10.63 -5.51
C GLU A 37 -10.31 10.37 -6.78
N GLY A 38 -10.50 9.20 -7.38
CA GLY A 38 -9.79 8.82 -8.59
C GLY A 38 -10.41 7.62 -9.28
N GLU A 39 -10.19 7.56 -10.60
CA GLU A 39 -10.53 6.43 -11.45
C GLU A 39 -9.23 5.87 -12.02
N PHE A 40 -9.06 4.56 -11.94
CA PHE A 40 -7.85 3.87 -12.38
C PHE A 40 -8.23 2.75 -13.34
N ASP A 41 -7.73 2.84 -14.57
CA ASP A 41 -8.03 1.90 -15.66
C ASP A 41 -6.92 0.85 -15.86
N GLU A 42 -5.97 0.78 -14.92
CA GLU A 42 -4.86 -0.16 -14.93
C GLU A 42 -5.35 -1.58 -14.59
N GLN A 43 -4.69 -2.62 -15.10
CA GLN A 43 -4.92 -4.03 -14.73
C GLN A 43 -3.65 -4.60 -14.05
N PRO A 44 -3.30 -4.13 -12.84
CA PRO A 44 -2.02 -4.44 -12.22
C PRO A 44 -1.92 -5.87 -11.68
N LEU A 45 -3.03 -6.55 -11.45
CA LEU A 45 -3.08 -7.93 -10.94
C LEU A 45 -4.18 -8.70 -11.67
N GLU A 46 -4.10 -10.02 -11.66
CA GLU A 46 -5.16 -10.87 -12.19
C GLU A 46 -6.50 -10.61 -11.49
N GLY A 47 -7.55 -10.40 -12.28
CA GLY A 47 -8.88 -10.05 -11.79
C GLY A 47 -9.03 -8.60 -11.32
N GLU A 48 -7.94 -7.82 -11.25
CA GLU A 48 -8.04 -6.36 -11.12
C GLU A 48 -8.35 -5.75 -12.48
N GLY A 49 -9.22 -4.76 -12.46
CA GLY A 49 -9.68 -4.04 -13.63
C GLY A 49 -9.84 -2.58 -13.31
N ARG A 50 -10.80 -1.94 -13.97
CA ARG A 50 -11.13 -0.56 -13.63
C ARG A 50 -11.56 -0.45 -12.17
N THR A 51 -10.84 0.38 -11.41
CA THR A 51 -11.05 0.59 -9.99
C THR A 51 -11.32 2.06 -9.70
N LEU A 52 -12.35 2.30 -8.88
CA LEU A 52 -12.68 3.60 -8.33
C LEU A 52 -12.22 3.68 -6.88
N LEU A 53 -11.55 4.77 -6.56
CA LEU A 53 -11.16 5.09 -5.20
C LEU A 53 -12.12 6.16 -4.65
N PHE A 54 -12.83 5.82 -3.58
CA PHE A 54 -13.65 6.76 -2.85
C PHE A 54 -13.04 7.05 -1.48
N SER A 55 -13.30 8.23 -0.93
CA SER A 55 -12.99 8.55 0.46
C SER A 55 -14.21 8.87 1.29
N PHE A 56 -14.08 8.70 2.59
CA PHE A 56 -15.09 9.05 3.59
C PHE A 56 -14.44 9.40 4.91
N GLU A 57 -15.19 10.06 5.78
CA GLU A 57 -14.74 10.36 7.13
C GLU A 57 -15.45 9.47 8.13
N LEU A 58 -14.70 9.00 9.12
CA LEU A 58 -15.28 8.33 10.28
C LEU A 58 -15.31 9.30 11.47
N PRO A 59 -16.38 9.25 12.29
CA PRO A 59 -16.40 9.95 13.55
C PRO A 59 -15.16 9.56 14.38
N ALA A 60 -14.52 10.56 15.00
CA ALA A 60 -13.41 10.32 15.91
C ALA A 60 -13.83 9.29 16.96
N ALA A 61 -13.08 8.19 17.08
CA ALA A 61 -13.40 7.18 18.08
C ALA A 61 -13.26 7.80 19.48
N ALA A 62 -14.16 7.45 20.39
CA ALA A 62 -14.25 8.03 21.74
C ALA A 62 -13.05 7.66 22.64
N SER A 63 -12.20 6.71 22.21
CA SER A 63 -11.08 6.23 23.01
C SER A 63 -9.89 7.20 23.00
N ILE A 64 -9.13 7.20 24.10
CA ILE A 64 -7.91 8.00 24.24
C ILE A 64 -6.89 7.63 23.16
N ALA A 65 -6.82 6.35 22.76
CA ALA A 65 -5.95 5.88 21.67
C ALA A 65 -6.33 6.46 20.30
N ALA A 66 -7.62 6.68 20.04
CA ALA A 66 -8.09 7.28 18.79
C ALA A 66 -7.83 8.79 18.69
N ARG A 67 -7.67 9.48 19.82
CA ARG A 67 -7.28 10.91 19.85
C ARG A 67 -5.82 11.13 19.42
N CYS A 68 -5.01 10.08 19.43
CA CYS A 68 -3.60 10.13 19.01
C CYS A 68 -3.41 9.90 17.50
N THR A 69 -4.47 9.54 16.77
CA THR A 69 -4.46 9.40 15.31
C THR A 69 -5.48 10.38 14.71
N PRO A 70 -5.06 11.57 14.25
CA PRO A 70 -5.96 12.61 13.74
C PRO A 70 -6.62 12.25 12.39
N GLN A 71 -6.33 11.06 11.85
CA GLN A 71 -6.75 10.63 10.53
C GLN A 71 -8.23 10.21 10.57
N THR A 72 -9.11 11.18 10.32
CA THR A 72 -10.55 10.95 10.15
C THR A 72 -10.88 10.34 8.78
N ARG A 73 -10.02 10.60 7.79
CA ARG A 73 -10.23 10.19 6.41
C ARG A 73 -9.79 8.76 6.15
N HIS A 74 -10.66 8.03 5.47
CA HIS A 74 -10.48 6.65 5.04
C HIS A 74 -10.75 6.58 3.54
N TYR A 75 -10.19 5.56 2.88
CA TYR A 75 -10.48 5.22 1.51
C TYR A 75 -11.18 3.88 1.42
N VAL A 76 -12.00 3.71 0.39
CA VAL A 76 -12.50 2.42 -0.08
C VAL A 76 -12.26 2.33 -1.59
N ALA A 77 -11.60 1.26 -2.00
CA ALA A 77 -11.42 0.93 -3.41
C ALA A 77 -12.49 -0.06 -3.83
N VAL A 78 -13.13 0.21 -4.98
CA VAL A 78 -14.18 -0.63 -5.58
C VAL A 78 -13.87 -0.82 -7.05
N GLY A 79 -13.72 -2.07 -7.47
CA GLY A 79 -13.42 -2.43 -8.84
C GLY A 79 -14.06 -3.76 -9.21
N GLU A 80 -13.36 -4.57 -9.99
CA GLU A 80 -13.80 -5.92 -10.36
C GLU A 80 -13.58 -6.94 -9.23
N THR A 81 -12.67 -6.64 -8.30
CA THR A 81 -12.40 -7.45 -7.12
C THR A 81 -13.22 -7.01 -5.90
N GLU A 82 -13.16 -7.81 -4.84
CA GLU A 82 -13.83 -7.49 -3.57
C GLU A 82 -13.34 -6.14 -3.02
N PRO A 83 -14.26 -5.23 -2.64
CA PRO A 83 -13.87 -3.94 -2.09
C PRO A 83 -13.00 -4.05 -0.83
N ASN A 84 -12.18 -3.04 -0.60
CA ASN A 84 -11.34 -2.95 0.60
C ASN A 84 -11.25 -1.50 1.06
N TYR A 85 -11.42 -1.27 2.37
CA TYR A 85 -11.27 0.06 2.97
C TYR A 85 -10.07 0.12 3.92
N PHE A 86 -9.40 1.26 3.96
CA PHE A 86 -8.18 1.48 4.73
C PHE A 86 -8.05 2.95 5.17
N PRO A 87 -7.28 3.25 6.23
CA PRO A 87 -7.06 4.63 6.65
C PRO A 87 -6.27 5.39 5.59
N ALA A 88 -6.53 6.69 5.44
CA ALA A 88 -5.90 7.48 4.40
C ALA A 88 -4.38 7.62 4.56
N TYR A 89 -3.84 7.46 5.79
CA TYR A 89 -2.44 7.73 6.12
C TYR A 89 -1.90 9.05 5.54
N GLU A 90 -2.74 10.07 5.30
CA GLU A 90 -2.35 11.30 4.57
C GLU A 90 -1.78 11.07 3.15
N LEU A 91 -2.08 9.92 2.54
CA LEU A 91 -1.64 9.57 1.20
C LEU A 91 -2.39 10.39 0.15
N MET A 92 -1.64 10.78 -0.89
CA MET A 92 -2.19 11.29 -2.13
C MET A 92 -3.02 10.20 -2.82
N VAL A 93 -3.93 10.60 -3.71
CA VAL A 93 -4.86 9.68 -4.38
C VAL A 93 -4.13 8.54 -5.12
N ASP A 94 -3.05 8.85 -5.84
CA ASP A 94 -2.26 7.83 -6.55
C ASP A 94 -1.56 6.86 -5.58
N ASP A 95 -1.02 7.36 -4.47
CA ASP A 95 -0.39 6.54 -3.43
C ASP A 95 -1.42 5.68 -2.69
N ALA A 96 -2.62 6.19 -2.46
CA ALA A 96 -3.71 5.43 -1.86
C ALA A 96 -4.13 4.26 -2.77
N TYR A 97 -4.19 4.47 -4.09
CA TYR A 97 -4.43 3.37 -5.03
C TYR A 97 -3.25 2.38 -5.09
N SER A 98 -2.00 2.86 -5.11
CA SER A 98 -0.83 1.97 -4.96
C SER A 98 -0.92 1.15 -3.66
N PHE A 99 -1.25 1.76 -2.54
CA PHE A 99 -1.43 1.06 -1.27
C PHE A 99 -2.51 -0.01 -1.37
N HIS A 100 -3.64 0.27 -2.03
CA HIS A 100 -4.67 -0.72 -2.30
C HIS A 100 -4.12 -1.92 -3.08
N ILE A 101 -3.42 -1.68 -4.20
CA ILE A 101 -2.82 -2.75 -5.02
C ILE A 101 -1.82 -3.58 -4.21
N GLY A 102 -0.92 -2.93 -3.46
CA GLY A 102 0.01 -3.64 -2.59
C GLY A 102 -0.68 -4.44 -1.49
N THR A 103 -1.78 -3.92 -0.94
CA THR A 103 -2.60 -4.64 0.05
C THR A 103 -3.26 -5.88 -0.57
N ARG A 104 -3.87 -5.75 -1.75
CA ARG A 104 -4.46 -6.86 -2.49
C ARG A 104 -3.43 -7.94 -2.82
N PHE A 105 -2.27 -7.54 -3.35
CA PHE A 105 -1.17 -8.46 -3.61
C PHE A 105 -0.76 -9.24 -2.35
N MET A 106 -0.52 -8.53 -1.23
CA MET A 106 -0.14 -9.19 0.02
C MET A 106 -1.22 -10.17 0.52
N LEU A 107 -2.51 -9.84 0.37
CA LEU A 107 -3.61 -10.72 0.76
C LEU A 107 -3.68 -11.97 -0.12
N VAL A 108 -3.63 -11.80 -1.45
CA VAL A 108 -3.71 -12.90 -2.42
C VAL A 108 -2.52 -13.83 -2.29
N MET A 109 -1.31 -13.28 -2.12
CA MET A 109 -0.09 -14.06 -1.95
C MET A 109 0.08 -14.63 -0.52
N GLY A 110 -0.78 -14.24 0.43
CA GLY A 110 -0.66 -14.69 1.82
C GLY A 110 0.62 -14.18 2.50
N VAL A 111 1.05 -12.96 2.19
CA VAL A 111 2.22 -12.33 2.82
C VAL A 111 1.90 -11.94 4.26
N GLN A 112 2.62 -12.52 5.21
CA GLN A 112 2.39 -12.34 6.65
C GLN A 112 3.64 -11.81 7.34
N LEU A 113 3.45 -11.01 8.39
CA LEU A 113 4.54 -10.60 9.28
C LEU A 113 5.05 -11.82 10.06
N VAL A 114 6.36 -12.01 10.11
CA VAL A 114 7.01 -13.10 10.82
C VAL A 114 8.08 -12.57 11.77
N ASP A 115 8.53 -13.43 12.69
CA ASP A 115 9.60 -13.08 13.62
C ASP A 115 10.89 -12.71 12.86
N PRO A 116 11.51 -11.54 13.12
CA PRO A 116 12.76 -11.12 12.48
C PRO A 116 13.92 -12.12 12.65
N THR A 117 13.90 -12.96 13.70
CA THR A 117 14.91 -14.02 13.93
C THR A 117 14.86 -15.13 12.87
N LEU A 118 13.78 -15.22 12.10
CA LEU A 118 13.64 -16.15 10.97
C LEU A 118 14.25 -15.61 9.67
N ALA A 119 14.91 -14.45 9.71
CA ALA A 119 15.56 -13.86 8.55
C ALA A 119 16.59 -14.83 7.93
N PRO A 120 16.57 -15.03 6.60
CA PRO A 120 17.58 -15.82 5.93
C PRO A 120 19.00 -15.24 6.15
N PRO A 121 20.03 -16.10 6.28
CA PRO A 121 21.42 -15.65 6.32
C PRO A 121 21.77 -14.80 5.07
N GLY A 122 22.56 -13.75 5.25
CA GLY A 122 22.99 -12.90 4.13
C GLY A 122 22.03 -11.74 3.77
N LEU A 123 20.84 -11.68 4.38
CA LEU A 123 19.83 -10.68 4.05
C LEU A 123 20.31 -9.24 4.35
N ARG A 124 21.05 -9.05 5.45
CA ARG A 124 21.66 -7.75 5.81
C ARG A 124 22.76 -7.36 4.84
N GLU A 125 23.58 -8.31 4.41
CA GLU A 125 24.64 -8.11 3.42
C GLU A 125 24.06 -7.77 2.05
N THR A 126 22.93 -8.38 1.68
CA THR A 126 22.17 -8.03 0.47
C THR A 126 21.66 -6.58 0.54
N MET A 127 21.12 -6.15 1.68
CA MET A 127 20.75 -4.75 1.90
C MET A 127 21.94 -3.81 1.72
N ARG A 128 23.06 -4.07 2.41
CA ARG A 128 24.25 -3.21 2.33
C ARG A 128 24.81 -3.12 0.90
N ARG A 129 24.84 -4.24 0.17
CA ARG A 129 25.26 -4.28 -1.24
C ARG A 129 24.33 -3.46 -2.13
N PHE A 130 23.02 -3.55 -1.91
CA PHE A 130 22.04 -2.74 -2.63
C PHE A 130 22.28 -1.23 -2.37
N VAL A 131 22.42 -0.82 -1.11
CA VAL A 131 22.72 0.58 -0.75
C VAL A 131 24.01 1.06 -1.40
N GLN A 132 25.09 0.28 -1.31
CA GLN A 132 26.38 0.62 -1.92
C GLN A 132 26.28 0.81 -3.44
N HIS A 133 25.46 0.00 -4.11
CA HIS A 133 25.31 0.07 -5.56
C HIS A 133 24.47 1.28 -6.01
N TYR A 134 23.32 1.51 -5.37
CA TYR A 134 22.28 2.44 -5.83
C TYR A 134 22.27 3.79 -5.11
N ALA A 135 22.87 3.89 -3.92
CA ALA A 135 23.04 5.12 -3.18
C ALA A 135 24.55 5.42 -3.02
N ARG A 136 25.26 5.53 -4.14
CA ARG A 136 26.72 5.74 -4.15
C ARG A 136 27.09 6.98 -3.34
N GLY A 137 27.98 6.80 -2.37
CA GLY A 137 28.41 7.88 -1.46
C GLY A 137 27.51 8.11 -0.26
N ALA A 138 26.37 7.40 -0.14
CA ALA A 138 25.57 7.45 1.07
C ALA A 138 26.26 6.70 2.22
N THR A 139 26.28 7.33 3.39
CA THR A 139 26.77 6.70 4.61
C THR A 139 25.58 6.14 5.40
N ILE A 140 25.61 4.84 5.68
CA ILE A 140 24.66 4.20 6.60
C ILE A 140 25.11 4.52 8.03
N ARG A 141 24.33 5.34 8.75
CA ARG A 141 24.61 5.66 10.17
C ARG A 141 23.91 4.74 11.14
N HIS A 142 22.72 4.28 10.76
CA HIS A 142 21.92 3.33 11.51
C HIS A 142 21.27 2.35 10.53
N GLU A 143 21.17 1.09 10.95
CA GLU A 143 20.46 0.04 10.23
C GLU A 143 19.75 -0.89 11.21
N GLU A 144 18.49 -1.20 10.94
CA GLU A 144 17.66 -2.09 11.73
C GLU A 144 16.72 -2.88 10.80
N LEU A 145 16.52 -4.17 11.07
CA LEU A 145 15.45 -4.94 10.42
C LEU A 145 14.12 -4.57 11.10
N ALA A 146 13.38 -3.62 10.53
CA ALA A 146 12.16 -3.10 11.11
C ALA A 146 10.98 -4.06 10.99
N ALA A 147 10.93 -4.84 9.90
CA ALA A 147 9.96 -5.92 9.74
C ALA A 147 10.45 -6.97 8.74
N LEU A 148 10.03 -8.21 8.98
CA LEU A 148 10.23 -9.32 8.05
C LEU A 148 8.86 -9.92 7.71
N PHE A 149 8.58 -10.07 6.43
CA PHE A 149 7.37 -10.72 5.94
C PHE A 149 7.72 -11.95 5.14
N ARG A 150 6.80 -12.91 5.11
CA ARG A 150 6.98 -14.17 4.39
C ARG A 150 5.72 -14.54 3.60
N SER A 151 5.92 -15.08 2.41
CA SER A 151 4.91 -15.75 1.60
C SER A 151 5.51 -17.02 1.02
N ALA A 152 4.97 -18.19 1.38
CA ALA A 152 5.55 -19.48 1.06
C ALA A 152 7.06 -19.56 1.40
N GLU A 153 7.95 -19.56 0.42
CA GLU A 153 9.41 -19.57 0.62
C GLU A 153 10.07 -18.20 0.46
N ALA A 154 9.32 -17.18 0.02
CA ALA A 154 9.82 -15.83 -0.23
C ALA A 154 9.80 -14.97 1.04
N TYR A 155 10.87 -14.19 1.24
CA TYR A 155 11.06 -13.25 2.34
C TYR A 155 11.15 -11.81 1.85
N PHE A 156 10.30 -10.95 2.40
CA PHE A 156 10.25 -9.53 2.10
C PHE A 156 10.75 -8.79 3.34
N ALA A 157 11.95 -8.23 3.26
CA ALA A 157 12.58 -7.55 4.38
C ALA A 157 12.47 -6.04 4.24
N VAL A 158 12.07 -5.38 5.31
CA VAL A 158 12.01 -3.92 5.41
C VAL A 158 13.02 -3.48 6.45
N TYR A 159 14.13 -2.91 5.99
CA TYR A 159 15.14 -2.30 6.85
C TYR A 159 14.84 -0.83 7.07
N ARG A 160 14.90 -0.34 8.31
CA ARG A 160 14.98 1.09 8.60
C ARG A 160 16.45 1.50 8.59
N LEU A 161 16.78 2.50 7.78
CA LEU A 161 18.13 3.03 7.65
C LEU A 161 18.11 4.53 7.91
N THR A 162 19.22 5.06 8.43
CA THR A 162 19.52 6.49 8.35
C THR A 162 20.64 6.69 7.32
N LEU A 163 20.29 7.25 6.16
CA LEU A 163 21.19 7.52 5.05
C LEU A 163 21.41 9.03 4.92
N ASN A 164 22.64 9.51 5.15
CA ASN A 164 22.97 10.95 5.05
C ASN A 164 21.99 11.86 5.84
N ASP A 165 21.63 11.47 7.06
CA ASP A 165 20.65 12.15 7.94
C ASP A 165 19.16 11.98 7.58
N ASP A 166 18.84 11.28 6.49
CA ASP A 166 17.45 10.94 6.13
C ASP A 166 17.08 9.53 6.64
N ASP A 167 15.98 9.43 7.40
CA ASP A 167 15.37 8.16 7.76
C ASP A 167 14.57 7.58 6.58
N VAL A 168 14.96 6.38 6.15
CA VAL A 168 14.34 5.68 5.02
C VAL A 168 14.03 4.24 5.37
N TYR A 169 13.05 3.67 4.66
CA TYR A 169 12.92 2.24 4.54
C TYR A 169 13.63 1.74 3.29
N CYS A 170 14.33 0.62 3.42
CA CYS A 170 14.94 -0.14 2.33
C CYS A 170 14.29 -1.52 2.25
N MET A 171 13.68 -1.81 1.09
CA MET A 171 13.02 -3.07 0.81
C MET A 171 13.99 -3.98 0.07
N VAL A 172 14.21 -5.19 0.58
CA VAL A 172 15.10 -6.21 -0.02
C VAL A 172 14.60 -7.63 0.25
N GLY A 173 15.39 -8.63 -0.14
CA GLY A 173 15.02 -10.05 -0.10
C GLY A 173 14.42 -10.43 -1.45
N ASP A 174 13.27 -11.09 -1.41
CA ASP A 174 12.47 -11.45 -2.59
C ASP A 174 11.48 -10.33 -2.99
N CYS A 175 11.51 -9.21 -2.28
CA CYS A 175 10.81 -7.99 -2.67
C CYS A 175 11.58 -7.27 -3.79
N PRO A 176 10.90 -6.64 -4.79
CA PRO A 176 11.56 -5.67 -5.67
C PRO A 176 12.36 -4.67 -4.83
N PRO A 177 13.67 -4.48 -5.08
CA PRO A 177 14.49 -3.69 -4.18
C PRO A 177 14.22 -2.19 -4.36
N GLY A 178 14.25 -1.43 -3.28
CA GLY A 178 14.00 0.01 -3.35
C GLY A 178 14.09 0.76 -2.03
N PHE A 179 13.94 2.09 -2.12
CA PHE A 179 13.93 3.00 -0.98
C PHE A 179 12.62 3.77 -0.90
N ARG A 180 12.14 4.01 0.33
CA ARG A 180 10.99 4.88 0.61
C ARG A 180 11.31 5.82 1.77
N ARG A 181 11.12 7.12 1.57
CA ARG A 181 11.19 8.16 2.62
C ARG A 181 9.90 8.21 3.45
N LEU A 182 9.53 7.06 3.99
CA LEU A 182 8.25 6.81 4.66
C LEU A 182 8.44 6.23 6.07
N ALA A 183 9.60 6.51 6.69
CA ALA A 183 9.98 5.97 8.00
C ALA A 183 9.10 6.48 9.17
N HIS A 184 8.21 7.45 8.90
CA HIS A 184 7.20 7.92 9.83
C HIS A 184 5.94 7.03 9.85
N TYR A 185 5.72 6.17 8.85
CA TYR A 185 4.67 5.16 8.87
C TYR A 185 5.18 3.82 9.41
N PRO A 186 4.28 2.93 9.86
CA PRO A 186 4.64 1.55 10.15
C PRO A 186 5.23 0.83 8.92
N PRO A 187 6.18 -0.11 9.09
CA PRO A 187 6.89 -0.75 7.99
C PRO A 187 5.97 -1.51 7.02
N GLN A 188 4.86 -2.07 7.51
CA GLN A 188 3.85 -2.73 6.66
C GLN A 188 3.15 -1.75 5.70
N VAL A 189 3.00 -0.48 6.07
CA VAL A 189 2.42 0.54 5.20
C VAL A 189 3.40 0.88 4.09
N ALA A 190 4.66 1.07 4.44
CA ALA A 190 5.73 1.33 3.47
C ALA A 190 5.90 0.16 2.49
N LEU A 191 5.84 -1.10 2.96
CA LEU A 191 5.91 -2.26 2.07
C LEU A 191 4.74 -2.33 1.08
N ARG A 192 3.50 -2.11 1.55
CA ARG A 192 2.31 -2.10 0.68
C ARG A 192 2.41 -1.02 -0.39
N LEU A 193 2.78 0.20 -0.02
CA LEU A 193 3.02 1.28 -0.98
C LEU A 193 4.09 0.89 -1.99
N HIS A 194 5.21 0.35 -1.49
CA HIS A 194 6.33 -0.03 -2.34
C HIS A 194 5.96 -1.09 -3.38
N LEU A 195 5.32 -2.18 -2.95
CA LEU A 195 4.83 -3.24 -3.84
C LEU A 195 3.78 -2.70 -4.82
N GLY A 196 2.84 -1.89 -4.32
CA GLY A 196 1.83 -1.25 -5.15
C GLY A 196 2.39 -0.44 -6.30
N HIS A 197 3.37 0.43 -6.02
CA HIS A 197 4.04 1.20 -7.07
C HIS A 197 4.82 0.31 -8.03
N ALA A 198 5.53 -0.71 -7.54
CA ALA A 198 6.30 -1.61 -8.40
C ALA A 198 5.37 -2.34 -9.38
N ILE A 199 4.30 -2.98 -8.88
CA ILE A 199 3.34 -3.73 -9.67
C ILE A 199 2.65 -2.83 -10.70
N ARG A 200 2.22 -1.62 -10.30
CA ARG A 200 1.59 -0.67 -11.23
C ARG A 200 2.55 -0.20 -12.31
N ASN A 201 3.83 0.03 -11.97
CA ASN A 201 4.84 0.42 -12.95
C ASN A 201 5.11 -0.68 -13.96
N ASP A 202 5.20 -1.94 -13.52
CA ASP A 202 5.37 -3.10 -14.39
C ASP A 202 4.18 -3.23 -15.35
N ALA A 203 2.95 -3.16 -14.84
CA ALA A 203 1.73 -3.22 -15.66
C ALA A 203 1.67 -2.08 -16.70
N ARG A 204 2.07 -0.86 -16.34
CA ARG A 204 2.14 0.27 -17.29
C ARG A 204 3.21 0.07 -18.36
N ALA A 205 4.35 -0.54 -18.02
CA ALA A 205 5.40 -0.83 -18.98
C ALA A 205 4.97 -1.90 -19.99
N GLU A 206 4.22 -2.91 -19.57
CA GLU A 206 3.72 -3.99 -20.43
C GLU A 206 2.61 -3.52 -21.40
N HIS A 207 1.77 -2.57 -20.98
CA HIS A 207 0.64 -2.07 -21.77
C HIS A 207 0.93 -0.76 -22.52
N GLY A 208 2.08 -0.13 -22.26
CA GLY A 208 2.52 1.11 -22.89
C GLY A 208 3.54 0.94 -24.03
N GLY A 209 3.84 -0.31 -24.41
CA GLY A 209 4.74 -0.69 -25.52
C GLY A 209 4.02 -0.91 -26.84
#